data_AF-A0A6M3JZ97-F1
#
_entry.id   AF-A0A6M3JZ97-F1
#
_cell.length_a   1.000
_cell.length_b   1.000
_cell.length_c   1.000
_cell.angle_alpha   90.00
_cell.angle_beta   90.00
_cell.angle_gamma   90.00
#
_symmetry.space_group_name_H-M   'P 1'
#
loop_
_entity.id
_entity.type
_entity.pdbx_description
1 polymer ?
#
loop_
_entity_poly.entity_id
_entity_poly.type
_entity_poly.pdbx_seq_one_letter_code
_entity_poly.pdbx_strand_id
1 'polypeptide(L)'
;MASIDKHVRDCKFLLGKPYTKIHLWLDQYAKMFPIGMFNDYHRTFLHNSYGIGILEDTMDINTVIAAKIHIIRDWDDHVDLRKRYGDISNIKNVYNKAIIWFNNLMNMDVILYPDIIKGWGGKALVALAK
;
A
#
# COMPACT_ATOMS: atom_id res chain seq x y z
N MET A 1 -2.14 9.53 -6.32
CA MET A 1 -1.59 8.15 -6.38
C MET A 1 -0.43 8.19 -7.34
N ALA A 2 0.72 7.68 -6.91
CA ALA A 2 1.88 7.68 -7.78
C ALA A 2 1.76 6.59 -8.84
N SER A 3 2.47 6.76 -9.96
CA SER A 3 2.53 5.70 -10.97
C SER A 3 3.45 4.57 -10.51
N ILE A 4 3.22 3.36 -11.02
CA ILE A 4 4.09 2.20 -10.81
C ILE A 4 5.58 2.53 -11.08
N ASP A 5 5.86 3.32 -12.12
CA ASP A 5 7.21 3.74 -12.47
C ASP A 5 7.87 4.62 -11.40
N LYS A 6 7.10 5.43 -10.69
CA LYS A 6 7.62 6.22 -9.56
C LYS A 6 7.98 5.29 -8.40
N HIS A 7 7.08 4.39 -8.01
CA HIS A 7 7.34 3.43 -6.91
C HIS A 7 8.56 2.55 -7.17
N VAL A 8 8.64 2.00 -8.39
CA VAL A 8 9.77 1.17 -8.83
C VAL A 8 11.09 1.95 -8.77
N ARG A 9 11.07 3.21 -9.21
CA ARG A 9 12.24 4.09 -9.18
C ARG A 9 12.71 4.37 -7.75
N ASP A 10 11.78 4.63 -6.84
CA ASP A 10 12.10 4.89 -5.43
C ASP A 10 12.70 3.67 -4.76
N CYS A 11 12.10 2.49 -4.96
CA CYS A 11 12.65 1.24 -4.43
C CYS A 11 14.02 0.92 -5.02
N LYS A 12 14.22 1.13 -6.34
CA LYS A 12 15.52 0.92 -6.96
C LYS A 12 16.59 1.84 -6.37
N PHE A 13 16.22 3.09 -6.05
CA PHE A 13 17.13 4.04 -5.42
C PHE A 13 17.45 3.67 -3.97
N LEU A 14 16.43 3.40 -3.15
CA LEU A 14 16.59 3.18 -1.70
C LEU A 14 17.06 1.77 -1.35
N LEU A 15 16.67 0.77 -2.12
CA LEU A 15 16.88 -0.66 -1.83
C LEU A 15 17.72 -1.38 -2.89
N GLY A 16 18.17 -0.67 -3.93
CA GLY A 16 18.94 -1.23 -5.04
C GLY A 16 18.14 -2.14 -6.00
N LYS A 17 16.85 -2.40 -5.73
CA LYS A 17 15.98 -3.28 -6.52
C LYS A 17 14.60 -2.65 -6.73
N PRO A 18 13.91 -2.94 -7.85
CA PRO A 18 12.65 -2.29 -8.19
C PRO A 18 11.44 -2.77 -7.39
N TYR A 19 11.49 -3.98 -6.80
CA TYR A 19 10.38 -4.65 -6.09
C TYR A 19 9.02 -4.61 -6.82
N THR A 20 8.99 -4.56 -8.16
CA THR A 20 7.75 -4.38 -8.96
C THR A 20 6.60 -5.31 -8.55
N LYS A 21 6.90 -6.57 -8.20
CA LYS A 21 5.89 -7.53 -7.76
C LYS A 21 5.12 -7.07 -6.52
N ILE A 22 5.77 -6.38 -5.58
CA ILE A 22 5.10 -5.93 -4.35
C ILE A 22 4.13 -4.78 -4.62
N HIS A 23 4.50 -3.86 -5.50
CA HIS A 23 3.64 -2.76 -5.91
C HIS A 23 2.40 -3.28 -6.64
N LEU A 24 2.59 -4.22 -7.56
CA LEU A 24 1.48 -4.87 -8.25
C LEU A 24 0.58 -5.68 -7.31
N TRP A 25 1.14 -6.25 -6.23
CA TRP A 25 0.36 -6.97 -5.23
C TRP A 25 -0.47 -6.01 -4.37
N LEU A 26 0.09 -4.88 -3.94
CA LEU A 26 -0.66 -3.84 -3.21
C LEU A 26 -1.80 -3.28 -4.07
N ASP A 27 -1.54 -3.03 -5.36
CA ASP A 27 -2.51 -2.48 -6.31
C ASP A 27 -3.33 -3.56 -7.05
N GLN A 28 -3.32 -4.81 -6.61
CA GLN A 28 -3.90 -5.93 -7.38
C GLN A 28 -5.40 -5.73 -7.70
N TYR A 29 -6.10 -4.96 -6.87
CA TYR A 29 -7.51 -4.63 -7.03
C TYR A 29 -7.79 -3.56 -8.11
N ALA A 30 -6.76 -2.89 -8.65
CA ALA A 30 -6.90 -1.90 -9.71
C ALA A 30 -7.60 -2.45 -10.97
N LYS A 31 -7.44 -3.75 -11.24
CA LYS A 31 -8.03 -4.42 -12.41
C LYS A 31 -9.50 -4.80 -12.21
N MET A 32 -10.01 -4.69 -10.98
CA MET A 32 -11.30 -5.25 -10.59
C MET A 32 -12.37 -4.21 -10.37
N PHE A 33 -11.97 -2.95 -10.21
CA PHE A 33 -12.87 -1.83 -9.99
C PHE A 33 -12.74 -0.82 -11.13
N PRO A 34 -13.83 -0.11 -11.48
CA PRO A 34 -13.75 1.06 -12.34
C PRO A 34 -12.71 2.05 -11.80
N ILE A 35 -11.98 2.73 -12.69
CA ILE A 35 -10.84 3.57 -12.29
C ILE A 35 -11.19 4.64 -11.25
N GLY A 36 -12.39 5.24 -11.33
CA GLY A 36 -12.85 6.21 -10.34
C GLY A 36 -12.99 5.58 -8.94
N MET A 37 -13.71 4.46 -8.86
CA MET A 37 -13.90 3.72 -7.61
C MET A 37 -12.56 3.21 -7.05
N PHE A 38 -11.70 2.68 -7.90
CA PHE A 38 -10.36 2.26 -7.45
C PHE A 38 -9.59 3.46 -6.91
N ASN A 39 -9.54 4.59 -7.61
CA ASN A 39 -8.79 5.76 -7.14
C ASN A 39 -9.28 6.25 -5.77
N ASP A 40 -10.59 6.25 -5.54
CA ASP A 40 -11.21 6.69 -4.29
C ASP A 40 -10.91 5.71 -3.12
N TYR A 41 -10.88 4.40 -3.42
CA TYR A 41 -10.78 3.36 -2.38
C TYR A 41 -9.48 2.57 -2.35
N HIS A 42 -8.51 2.80 -3.25
CA HIS A 42 -7.32 1.93 -3.39
C HIS A 42 -6.59 1.74 -2.07
N ARG A 43 -6.52 2.83 -1.28
CA ARG A 43 -5.81 2.91 0.00
C ARG A 43 -6.42 2.02 1.08
N THR A 44 -7.66 1.59 0.88
CA THR A 44 -8.45 0.82 1.85
C THR A 44 -8.24 -0.68 1.69
N PHE A 45 -7.65 -1.13 0.57
CA PHE A 45 -7.42 -2.55 0.29
C PHE A 45 -6.20 -3.09 1.03
N LEU A 46 -4.99 -2.93 0.49
CA LEU A 46 -3.74 -3.49 1.04
C LEU A 46 -2.73 -2.43 1.48
N HIS A 47 -3.06 -1.15 1.34
CA HIS A 47 -2.23 -0.02 1.78
C HIS A 47 -2.46 0.35 3.26
N ASN A 48 -2.84 -0.65 4.06
CA ASN A 48 -3.17 -0.52 5.48
C ASN A 48 -2.30 -1.48 6.33
N SER A 49 -2.45 -1.40 7.65
CA SER A 49 -1.69 -2.21 8.59
C SER A 49 -1.89 -3.72 8.38
N TYR A 50 -3.08 -4.14 7.95
CA TYR A 50 -3.36 -5.55 7.65
C TYR A 50 -2.55 -6.05 6.43
N GLY A 51 -2.56 -5.29 5.33
CA GLY A 51 -1.78 -5.63 4.14
C GLY A 51 -0.28 -5.74 4.43
N ILE A 52 0.25 -4.86 5.27
CA ILE A 52 1.65 -4.95 5.73
C ILE A 52 1.88 -6.14 6.65
N GLY A 53 0.95 -6.47 7.54
CA GLY A 53 1.04 -7.65 8.41
C GLY A 53 1.18 -8.95 7.61
N ILE A 54 0.42 -9.12 6.52
CA ILE A 54 0.56 -10.29 5.61
C ILE A 54 2.01 -10.42 5.11
N LEU A 55 2.65 -9.31 4.74
CA LEU A 55 4.01 -9.31 4.21
C LEU A 55 5.05 -9.59 5.30
N GLU A 56 4.85 -9.04 6.50
CA GLU A 56 5.74 -9.27 7.65
C GLU A 56 5.80 -10.75 8.05
N ASP A 57 4.71 -11.49 7.85
CA ASP A 57 4.64 -12.93 8.17
C ASP A 57 5.22 -13.83 7.07
N THR A 58 5.27 -13.36 5.81
CA THR A 58 5.48 -14.24 4.64
C THR A 58 6.66 -13.87 3.74
N MET A 59 7.24 -12.68 3.91
CA MET A 59 8.25 -12.14 3.01
C MET A 59 9.51 -11.67 3.74
N ASP A 60 10.58 -11.44 2.99
CA ASP A 60 11.80 -10.88 3.53
C ASP A 60 11.63 -9.39 3.92
N ILE A 61 12.46 -8.93 4.85
CA ILE A 61 12.39 -7.57 5.39
C ILE A 61 12.47 -6.48 4.32
N ASN A 62 13.22 -6.67 3.24
CA ASN A 62 13.33 -5.64 2.20
C ASN A 62 12.05 -5.54 1.36
N THR A 63 11.34 -6.65 1.16
CA THR A 63 10.02 -6.66 0.54
C THR A 63 9.01 -5.88 1.39
N VAL A 64 9.03 -6.07 2.71
CA VAL A 64 8.19 -5.28 3.64
C VAL A 64 8.55 -3.79 3.56
N ILE A 65 9.84 -3.45 3.55
CA ILE A 65 10.27 -2.04 3.42
C ILE A 65 9.83 -1.45 2.08
N ALA A 66 9.91 -2.20 0.97
CA ALA A 66 9.44 -1.76 -0.34
C ALA A 66 7.92 -1.46 -0.35
N ALA A 67 7.12 -2.28 0.34
CA ALA A 67 5.70 -2.02 0.53
C ALA A 67 5.45 -0.74 1.35
N LYS A 68 6.23 -0.52 2.42
CA LYS A 68 6.14 0.71 3.21
C LYS A 68 6.52 1.95 2.38
N ILE A 69 7.54 1.88 1.54
CA ILE A 69 7.92 2.96 0.60
C ILE A 69 6.77 3.29 -0.35
N HIS A 70 6.09 2.26 -0.88
CA HIS A 70 4.93 2.45 -1.75
C HIS A 70 3.81 3.22 -1.06
N ILE A 71 3.44 2.80 0.15
CA ILE A 71 2.39 3.44 0.97
C ILE A 71 2.77 4.90 1.28
N ILE A 72 4.02 5.17 1.66
CA ILE A 72 4.51 6.54 1.89
C ILE A 72 4.37 7.38 0.61
N ARG A 73 4.72 6.82 -0.54
CA ARG A 73 4.65 7.51 -1.83
C ARG A 73 3.22 7.87 -2.23
N ASP A 74 2.25 7.03 -1.92
CA ASP A 74 0.83 7.32 -2.20
C ASP A 74 0.17 8.27 -1.19
N TRP A 75 0.77 8.39 -0.01
CA TRP A 75 0.40 9.37 1.00
C TRP A 75 0.87 10.78 0.64
N ASP A 76 2.10 10.90 0.12
CA ASP A 76 2.69 12.19 -0.25
C ASP A 76 3.32 12.12 -1.65
N ASP A 77 2.45 12.12 -2.68
CA ASP A 77 2.85 11.91 -4.09
C ASP A 77 3.59 13.10 -4.72
N HIS A 78 3.62 14.24 -4.01
CA HIS A 78 4.34 15.46 -4.38
C HIS A 78 5.77 15.52 -3.83
N VAL A 79 6.12 14.71 -2.83
CA VAL A 79 7.46 14.72 -2.24
C VAL A 79 8.46 13.96 -3.07
N ASP A 80 9.58 14.57 -3.48
CA ASP A 80 10.73 13.77 -3.93
C ASP A 80 11.32 13.01 -2.71
N LEU A 81 10.99 11.72 -2.57
CA LEU A 81 11.47 10.90 -1.45
C LEU A 81 13.00 10.91 -1.34
N ARG A 82 13.72 11.12 -2.46
CA ARG A 82 15.18 11.23 -2.46
C ARG A 82 15.67 12.50 -1.77
N LYS A 83 14.94 13.60 -1.92
CA LYS A 83 15.27 14.88 -1.29
C LYS A 83 14.83 14.94 0.17
N ARG A 84 13.70 14.32 0.50
CA ARG A 84 13.10 14.42 1.85
C ARG A 84 13.53 13.29 2.79
N TYR A 85 13.87 12.12 2.26
CA TYR A 85 14.16 10.90 3.03
C TYR A 85 15.35 10.14 2.46
N GLY A 86 16.42 10.85 2.06
CA GLY A 86 17.64 10.26 1.47
C GLY A 86 18.35 9.20 2.33
N ASP A 87 17.82 8.87 3.51
CA ASP A 87 18.21 7.75 4.35
C ASP A 87 16.99 6.88 4.72
N ILE A 88 17.16 5.57 4.50
CA ILE A 88 16.23 4.49 4.82
C ILE A 88 15.86 4.43 6.30
N SER A 89 16.73 4.95 7.18
CA SER A 89 16.54 4.96 8.64
C SER A 89 15.24 5.66 9.07
N ASN A 90 14.76 6.63 8.28
CA ASN A 90 13.54 7.38 8.57
C ASN A 90 12.25 6.75 8.04
N ILE A 91 12.34 5.67 7.25
CA ILE A 91 11.15 5.05 6.62
C ILE A 91 10.14 4.61 7.67
N LYS A 92 10.57 4.02 8.78
CA LYS A 92 9.66 3.56 9.84
C LYS A 92 8.81 4.70 10.42
N ASN A 93 9.43 5.83 10.72
CA ASN A 93 8.73 6.98 11.30
C ASN A 93 7.76 7.63 10.31
N VAL A 94 8.16 7.72 9.04
CA VAL A 94 7.32 8.30 7.98
C VAL A 94 6.16 7.37 7.63
N TYR A 95 6.44 6.08 7.51
CA TYR A 95 5.42 5.05 7.33
C TYR A 95 4.39 5.08 8.47
N ASN A 96 4.83 5.17 9.72
CA ASN A 96 3.90 5.25 10.86
C ASN A 96 2.97 6.47 10.74
N LYS A 97 3.45 7.61 10.25
CA LYS A 97 2.59 8.78 9.99
C LYS A 97 1.61 8.52 8.84
N ALA A 98 2.09 7.94 7.74
CA ALA A 98 1.26 7.60 6.59
C ALA A 98 0.16 6.59 6.96
N ILE A 99 0.50 5.53 7.70
CA ILE A 99 -0.47 4.50 8.09
C ILE A 99 -1.47 5.01 9.12
N ILE A 100 -1.04 5.86 10.07
CA ILE A 100 -1.97 6.54 10.98
C ILE A 100 -2.90 7.45 10.19
N TRP A 101 -2.41 8.18 9.18
CA TRP A 101 -3.26 9.01 8.33
C TRP A 101 -4.26 8.17 7.53
N PHE A 102 -3.82 7.08 6.89
CA PHE A 102 -4.72 6.20 6.14
C PHE A 102 -5.76 5.53 7.04
N ASN A 103 -5.37 5.10 8.24
CA ASN A 103 -6.28 4.45 9.18
C ASN A 103 -7.23 5.45 9.88
N ASN A 104 -6.76 6.63 10.29
CA ASN A 104 -7.54 7.58 11.10
C ASN A 104 -8.32 8.61 10.26
N LEU A 105 -7.74 9.18 9.19
CA LEU A 105 -8.38 10.26 8.45
C LEU A 105 -9.52 9.76 7.56
N MET A 106 -9.47 8.49 7.17
CA MET A 106 -10.56 7.83 6.45
C MET A 106 -11.67 7.35 7.39
N ASN A 107 -11.42 7.28 8.72
CA ASN A 107 -12.38 6.73 9.69
C ASN A 107 -12.93 5.36 9.26
N MET A 108 -12.07 4.58 8.59
CA MET A 108 -12.43 3.32 7.98
C MET A 108 -11.94 2.20 8.89
N ASP A 109 -12.82 1.74 9.78
CA ASP A 109 -12.98 0.29 9.91
C ASP A 109 -12.99 -0.28 8.50
N VAL A 110 -12.33 -1.40 8.21
CA VAL A 110 -12.29 -1.96 6.84
C VAL A 110 -13.71 -1.99 6.26
N ILE A 111 -14.11 -0.97 5.49
CA ILE A 111 -15.45 -0.90 4.92
C ILE A 111 -15.36 -1.77 3.69
N LEU A 112 -15.66 -3.04 3.88
CA LEU A 112 -15.94 -3.96 2.80
C LEU A 112 -17.23 -3.47 2.15
N TYR A 113 -17.11 -2.59 1.16
CA TYR A 113 -18.25 -2.12 0.40
C TYR A 113 -19.07 -3.33 -0.09
N PRO A 114 -20.41 -3.29 0.00
CA PRO A 114 -21.26 -4.40 -0.41
C PRO A 114 -20.96 -4.91 -1.83
N ASP A 115 -20.53 -4.03 -2.73
CA ASP A 115 -20.13 -4.36 -4.10
C ASP A 115 -18.82 -5.16 -4.17
N ILE A 116 -17.89 -4.93 -3.24
CA ILE A 116 -16.67 -5.74 -3.05
C ILE A 116 -17.05 -7.14 -2.58
N ILE A 117 -17.96 -7.23 -1.59
CA ILE A 117 -18.45 -8.51 -1.04
C ILE A 117 -19.18 -9.31 -2.13
N LYS A 118 -20.01 -8.63 -2.93
CA LYS A 118 -20.86 -9.22 -3.97
C LYS A 118 -20.07 -9.65 -5.19
N GLY A 119 -19.05 -8.87 -5.61
CA GLY A 119 -18.17 -9.22 -6.73
C GLY A 119 -17.29 -10.45 -6.48
N TRP A 120 -17.06 -10.81 -5.21
CA TRP A 120 -16.14 -11.90 -4.82
C TRP A 120 -16.81 -13.08 -4.11
N GLY A 121 -18.16 -13.12 -4.07
CA GLY A 121 -18.92 -14.23 -3.49
C GLY A 121 -18.60 -14.50 -2.02
N GLY A 122 -18.19 -13.47 -1.26
CA GLY A 122 -17.83 -13.61 0.15
C GLY A 122 -16.49 -14.32 0.45
N LYS A 123 -15.68 -14.69 -0.55
CA LYS A 123 -14.38 -15.37 -0.30
C LYS A 123 -13.27 -14.45 0.20
N ALA A 124 -13.33 -13.15 -0.11
CA ALA A 124 -12.42 -12.16 0.47
C ALA A 124 -12.57 -12.10 2.02
N LEU A 125 -13.76 -12.40 2.55
CA LEU A 125 -14.04 -12.46 3.99
C LEU A 125 -13.35 -13.62 4.72
N VAL A 126 -13.03 -14.72 4.02
CA VAL A 126 -12.38 -15.90 4.64
C VAL A 126 -10.92 -15.61 5.01
N ALA A 127 -10.31 -14.59 4.42
CA ALA A 127 -9.02 -14.05 4.87
C ALA A 127 -9.19 -12.97 5.97
N LEU A 128 -10.39 -12.42 6.17
CA LEU A 128 -10.69 -11.28 7.04
C LEU A 128 -11.31 -11.66 8.40
N ALA A 129 -11.72 -12.91 8.59
CA ALA A 129 -12.22 -13.42 9.86
C ALA A 129 -11.42 -14.66 10.28
N LYS A 130 -10.56 -14.50 11.29
CA LYS A 130 -10.26 -15.58 12.24
C LYS A 130 -11.31 -15.53 13.34
#